data_AF-A0A1F8MJE0-F1
#
_entry.id   AF-A0A1F8MJE0-F1
#
_cell.length_a   1.000
_cell.length_b   1.000
_cell.length_c   1.000
_cell.angle_alpha   90.00
_cell.angle_beta   90.00
_cell.angle_gamma   90.00
#
_symmetry.space_group_name_H-M   'P 1'
#
loop_
_entity.id
_entity.type
_entity.pdbx_description
1 polymer ?
#
loop_
_entity_poly.entity_id
_entity_poly.type
_entity_poly.pdbx_seq_one_letter_code
_entity_poly.pdbx_strand_id
1 'polypeptide(L)'
;MDCCLGYCIQASSERVLVCAAQPHPAGLLFAVAQEPRDYYMRLFQGVQPHTIVPIHWDNFFRPLSKPMHRFTRPGRMHLQQLTLLAQQTLPQVQVLIPEIFREYTVRY
;
A
#
# COMPACT_ATOMS: atom_id res chain seq x y z
N MET A 1 17.01 -13.53 3.33
CA MET A 1 16.61 -12.41 2.45
C MET A 1 17.18 -11.18 3.14
N ASP A 2 18.24 -10.61 2.59
CA ASP A 2 19.18 -9.81 3.38
C ASP A 2 18.75 -8.35 3.52
N CYS A 3 18.05 -7.79 2.51
CA CYS A 3 17.42 -6.47 2.55
C CYS A 3 16.15 -6.44 1.68
N CYS A 4 15.10 -5.74 2.13
CA CYS A 4 13.96 -5.33 1.30
C CYS A 4 14.06 -3.83 1.07
N LEU A 5 14.28 -3.40 -0.16
CA LEU A 5 14.49 -1.99 -0.49
C LEU A 5 13.16 -1.28 -0.74
N GLY A 6 13.00 -0.10 -0.15
CA GLY A 6 12.00 0.87 -0.58
C GLY A 6 12.60 1.81 -1.62
N TYR A 7 11.80 2.20 -2.62
CA TYR A 7 12.26 3.04 -3.73
C TYR A 7 11.11 3.88 -4.32
N CYS A 8 11.49 4.96 -5.01
CA CYS A 8 10.57 5.84 -5.74
C CYS A 8 10.96 5.81 -7.23
N ILE A 9 9.98 5.63 -8.10
CA ILE A 9 10.15 5.67 -9.56
C ILE A 9 9.33 6.85 -10.09
N GLN A 10 9.98 7.70 -10.90
CA GLN A 10 9.29 8.71 -11.71
C GLN A 10 9.03 8.13 -13.09
N ALA A 11 7.79 8.14 -13.54
CA ALA A 11 7.41 7.81 -14.91
C ALA A 11 6.46 8.90 -15.42
N SER A 12 6.88 9.63 -16.46
CA SER A 12 6.15 10.82 -16.94
C SER A 12 5.89 11.81 -15.79
N SER A 13 4.65 12.25 -15.57
CA SER A 13 4.26 13.12 -14.45
C SER A 13 4.04 12.37 -13.13
N GLU A 14 4.02 11.04 -13.14
CA GLU A 14 3.63 10.23 -11.99
C GLU A 14 4.83 9.73 -11.18
N ARG A 15 4.65 9.67 -9.86
CA ARG A 15 5.60 9.10 -8.90
C ARG A 15 5.00 7.88 -8.24
N VAL A 16 5.74 6.78 -8.31
CA VAL A 16 5.37 5.50 -7.70
C VAL A 16 6.33 5.23 -6.55
N LEU A 17 5.80 5.23 -5.33
CA LEU A 17 6.55 4.94 -4.12
C LEU A 17 6.25 3.52 -3.64
N VAL A 18 7.27 2.69 -3.50
CA VAL A 18 7.15 1.27 -3.11
C VAL A 18 7.92 1.00 -1.83
N CYS A 19 7.29 0.31 -0.87
CA CYS A 19 7.92 -0.17 0.38
C CYS A 19 8.67 0.93 1.16
N ALA A 20 8.25 2.19 1.09
CA ALA A 20 9.04 3.28 1.63
C ALA A 20 9.09 3.31 3.16
N ALA A 21 10.31 3.36 3.70
CA ALA A 21 10.56 3.56 5.13
C ALA A 21 10.38 5.02 5.56
N GLN A 22 10.48 5.95 4.60
CA GLN A 22 10.30 7.38 4.82
C GLN A 22 9.30 7.95 3.79
N PRO A 23 8.51 8.96 4.17
CA PRO A 23 7.60 9.59 3.24
C PRO A 23 8.35 10.35 2.14
N HIS A 24 7.88 10.21 0.91
CA HIS A 24 8.32 10.99 -0.24
C HIS A 24 7.10 11.31 -1.11
N PRO A 25 6.94 12.53 -1.65
CA PRO A 25 5.76 12.89 -2.44
C PRO A 25 5.59 11.94 -3.63
N ALA A 26 4.42 11.29 -3.70
CA ALA A 26 4.09 10.34 -4.76
C ALA A 26 2.58 10.20 -4.93
N GLY A 27 2.11 10.12 -6.18
CA GLY A 27 0.69 9.92 -6.46
C GLY A 27 0.23 8.48 -6.23
N LEU A 28 1.12 7.52 -6.49
CA LEU A 28 0.93 6.09 -6.22
C LEU A 28 1.79 5.62 -5.06
N LEU A 29 1.16 5.01 -4.06
CA LEU A 29 1.82 4.44 -2.89
C LEU A 29 1.53 2.94 -2.75
N PHE A 30 2.57 2.11 -2.90
CA PHE A 30 2.55 0.70 -2.54
C PHE A 30 2.98 0.53 -1.07
N ALA A 31 1.99 0.51 -0.17
CA ALA A 31 2.20 0.52 1.27
C ALA A 31 2.20 -0.90 1.85
N VAL A 32 3.21 -1.23 2.66
CA VAL A 32 3.20 -2.47 3.44
C VAL A 32 1.99 -2.46 4.38
N ALA A 33 1.16 -3.49 4.30
CA ALA A 33 0.04 -3.67 5.20
C ALA A 33 0.50 -4.16 6.58
N GLN A 34 -0.35 -4.03 7.60
CA GLN A 34 -0.08 -4.53 8.95
C GLN A 34 1.03 -3.78 9.70
N GLU A 35 1.18 -2.49 9.44
CA GLU A 35 1.96 -1.58 10.27
C GLU A 35 1.10 -0.89 11.35
N PRO A 36 1.70 -0.28 12.39
CA PRO A 36 0.96 0.50 13.38
C PRO A 36 0.36 1.77 12.76
N ARG A 37 -0.70 2.31 13.38
CA ARG A 37 -1.38 3.54 12.93
C ARG A 37 -0.43 4.71 12.69
N ASP A 38 0.51 4.93 13.61
CA ASP A 38 1.44 6.06 13.56
C ASP A 38 2.46 5.96 12.42
N TYR A 39 2.71 4.74 11.91
CA TYR A 39 3.48 4.56 10.68
C TYR A 39 2.70 5.14 9.49
N TYR A 40 1.43 4.76 9.34
CA TYR A 40 0.60 5.25 8.24
C TYR A 40 0.34 6.75 8.32
N MET A 41 0.10 7.30 9.51
CA MET A 41 -0.09 8.75 9.67
C MET A 41 1.12 9.55 9.17
N ARG A 42 2.34 9.13 9.55
CA ARG A 42 3.58 9.77 9.08
C ARG A 42 3.77 9.61 7.57
N LEU A 43 3.46 8.42 7.05
CA LEU A 43 3.58 8.13 5.63
C LEU A 43 2.61 8.98 4.80
N PHE A 44 1.32 9.02 5.16
CA PHE A 44 0.29 9.77 4.44
C PHE A 44 0.55 11.28 4.44
N GLN A 45 1.03 11.83 5.56
CA GLN A 45 1.34 13.26 5.67
C GLN A 45 2.36 13.73 4.64
N GLY A 46 3.42 12.96 4.39
CA GLY A 46 4.48 13.38 3.47
C GLY A 46 4.38 12.81 2.05
N VAL A 47 3.58 11.75 1.83
CA VAL A 47 3.37 11.18 0.49
C VAL A 47 2.23 11.86 -0.26
N GLN A 48 1.10 12.12 0.42
CA GLN A 48 -0.14 12.67 -0.17
C GLN A 48 -0.60 11.95 -1.47
N PRO A 49 -0.76 10.61 -1.45
CA PRO A 49 -1.11 9.86 -2.65
C PRO A 49 -2.58 10.03 -3.04
N HIS A 50 -2.87 9.98 -4.34
CA HIS A 50 -4.23 9.77 -4.83
C HIS A 50 -4.59 8.29 -4.92
N THR A 51 -3.62 7.37 -4.93
CA THR A 51 -3.87 5.93 -4.92
C THR A 51 -2.92 5.19 -3.97
N ILE A 52 -3.50 4.36 -3.10
CA ILE A 52 -2.78 3.44 -2.22
C ILE A 52 -3.07 2.01 -2.66
N VAL A 53 -2.01 1.25 -2.90
CA VAL A 53 -2.05 -0.18 -3.17
C VAL A 53 -1.39 -0.90 -1.99
N PRO A 54 -2.14 -1.56 -1.10
CA PRO A 54 -1.53 -2.33 -0.02
C PRO A 54 -0.83 -3.56 -0.57
N ILE A 55 0.35 -3.85 -0.03
CA ILE A 55 1.16 -5.04 -0.34
C ILE A 55 1.40 -5.84 0.94
N HIS A 56 1.72 -7.13 0.78
CA HIS A 56 1.96 -8.07 1.90
C HIS A 56 0.78 -8.22 2.88
N TRP A 57 -0.44 -7.96 2.41
CA TRP A 57 -1.67 -8.14 3.21
C TRP A 57 -2.21 -9.57 3.12
N ASP A 58 -1.83 -10.34 2.11
CA ASP A 58 -2.20 -11.72 1.88
C ASP A 58 -1.06 -12.69 2.18
N ASN A 59 -1.36 -13.99 2.11
CA ASN A 59 -0.36 -15.04 2.19
C ASN A 59 0.29 -15.25 0.82
N PHE A 60 1.34 -14.48 0.55
CA PHE A 60 2.10 -14.56 -0.71
C PHE A 60 2.86 -15.89 -0.93
N PHE A 61 2.95 -16.76 0.08
CA PHE A 61 3.48 -18.13 -0.09
C PHE A 61 2.43 -19.11 -0.63
N ARG A 62 1.16 -18.70 -0.71
CA ARG A 62 0.09 -19.53 -1.26
C ARG A 62 0.15 -19.50 -2.80
N PRO A 63 -0.02 -20.64 -3.48
CA PRO A 63 -0.04 -20.67 -4.94
C PRO A 63 -1.12 -19.74 -5.53
N LEU A 64 -0.81 -19.05 -6.62
CA LEU A 64 -1.73 -18.13 -7.30
C LEU A 64 -2.99 -18.81 -7.85
N SER A 65 -2.98 -20.14 -8.02
CA SER A 65 -4.14 -20.94 -8.41
C SER A 65 -5.16 -21.15 -7.28
N LYS A 66 -4.85 -20.71 -6.06
CA LYS A 66 -5.75 -20.79 -4.90
C LYS A 66 -6.34 -19.41 -4.60
N PRO A 67 -7.55 -19.34 -4.00
CA PRO A 67 -8.12 -18.08 -3.57
C PRO A 67 -7.16 -17.30 -2.65
N MET A 68 -7.17 -15.97 -2.77
CA MET A 68 -6.43 -15.08 -1.87
C MET A 68 -6.82 -15.35 -0.43
N HIS A 69 -5.81 -15.44 0.44
CA HIS A 69 -6.02 -15.64 1.87
C HIS A 69 -5.38 -14.48 2.62
N ARG A 70 -6.18 -13.70 3.33
CA ARG A 70 -5.70 -12.59 4.17
C ARG A 70 -4.75 -13.12 5.24
N PHE A 71 -3.59 -12.51 5.37
CA PHE A 71 -2.66 -12.82 6.45
C PHE A 71 -2.90 -11.85 7.60
N THR A 72 -3.09 -12.34 8.82
CA THR A 72 -3.29 -11.49 10.00
C THR A 72 -2.19 -11.73 11.03
N ARG A 73 -1.53 -10.66 11.45
CA ARG A 73 -0.55 -10.64 12.53
C ARG A 73 -1.19 -10.01 13.77
N PRO A 74 -1.13 -10.68 14.94
CA PRO A 74 -1.63 -10.10 16.18
C PRO A 74 -1.02 -8.71 16.47
N GLY A 75 -1.83 -7.77 16.94
CA GLY A 75 -1.40 -6.41 17.28
C GLY A 75 -1.10 -5.49 16.10
N ARG A 76 -1.35 -5.92 14.85
CA ARG A 76 -1.17 -5.10 13.65
C ARG A 76 -2.50 -4.70 13.03
N MET A 77 -2.53 -3.56 12.32
CA MET A 77 -3.74 -3.11 11.64
C MET A 77 -4.13 -4.03 10.50
N HIS A 78 -5.41 -4.42 10.46
CA HIS A 78 -5.97 -5.15 9.34
C HIS A 78 -6.19 -4.25 8.13
N LEU A 79 -6.31 -4.86 6.95
CA LEU A 79 -6.51 -4.17 5.68
C LEU A 79 -7.68 -3.19 5.71
N GLN A 80 -8.81 -3.57 6.31
CA GLN A 80 -9.98 -2.71 6.42
C GLN A 80 -9.71 -1.47 7.30
N GLN A 81 -8.92 -1.61 8.36
CA GLN A 81 -8.54 -0.49 9.22
C GLN A 81 -7.60 0.47 8.48
N LEU A 82 -6.68 -0.06 7.66
CA LEU A 82 -5.84 0.74 6.77
C LEU A 82 -6.70 1.53 5.77
N THR A 83 -7.66 0.88 5.12
CA THR A 83 -8.56 1.54 4.17
C THR A 83 -9.34 2.69 4.83
N LEU A 84 -9.92 2.45 6.00
CA LEU A 84 -10.66 3.46 6.75
C LEU A 84 -9.74 4.63 7.16
N LEU A 85 -8.55 4.33 7.67
CA LEU A 85 -7.58 5.36 8.08
C LEU A 85 -7.16 6.23 6.89
N ALA A 86 -6.88 5.61 5.74
CA ALA A 86 -6.52 6.31 4.52
C ALA A 86 -7.64 7.26 4.08
N GLN A 87 -8.88 6.77 4.00
CA GLN A 87 -10.04 7.57 3.60
C GLN A 87 -10.34 8.72 4.57
N GLN A 88 -10.11 8.54 5.86
CA GLN A 88 -10.27 9.58 6.88
C GLN A 88 -9.18 10.66 6.82
N THR A 89 -7.97 10.28 6.40
CA THR A 89 -6.80 11.18 6.41
C THR A 89 -6.62 11.89 5.07
N LEU A 90 -7.03 11.25 3.96
CA LEU A 90 -6.84 11.70 2.59
C LEU A 90 -8.20 11.71 1.88
N PRO A 91 -8.90 12.86 1.81
CA PRO A 91 -10.31 12.95 1.39
C PRO A 91 -10.65 12.43 -0.02
N GLN A 92 -9.64 12.22 -0.87
CA GLN A 92 -9.81 11.79 -2.26
C GLN A 92 -8.98 10.55 -2.62
N VAL A 93 -8.38 9.89 -1.63
CA VAL A 93 -7.52 8.73 -1.91
C VAL A 93 -8.36 7.53 -2.33
N GLN A 94 -7.92 6.88 -3.39
CA GLN A 94 -8.40 5.56 -3.76
C GLN A 94 -7.52 4.49 -3.08
N VAL A 95 -8.14 3.58 -2.33
CA VAL A 95 -7.45 2.38 -1.85
C VAL A 95 -7.80 1.23 -2.78
N LEU A 96 -6.83 0.78 -3.57
CA LEU A 96 -6.97 -0.27 -4.56
C LEU A 96 -6.44 -1.58 -3.99
N ILE A 97 -7.34 -2.52 -3.68
CA ILE A 97 -6.95 -3.86 -3.24
C ILE A 97 -6.75 -4.74 -4.47
N PRO A 98 -5.52 -5.18 -4.78
CA PRO A 98 -5.25 -5.95 -5.99
C PRO A 98 -5.83 -7.37 -5.90
N GLU A 99 -6.27 -7.90 -7.02
CA GLU A 99 -6.74 -9.27 -7.22
C GLU A 99 -5.78 -10.03 -8.14
N ILE A 100 -5.73 -11.36 -7.98
CA ILE A 100 -4.85 -12.22 -8.78
C ILE A 100 -5.23 -12.10 -10.26
N PHE A 101 -4.23 -11.88 -11.11
CA PHE A 101 -4.35 -11.76 -12.58
C PHE A 101 -5.25 -10.62 -13.07
N ARG A 102 -5.64 -9.68 -12.19
CA ARG A 102 -6.41 -8.52 -12.58
C ARG A 102 -5.49 -7.35 -12.92
N GLU A 103 -5.73 -6.75 -14.08
CA GLU A 103 -5.07 -5.52 -14.48
C GLU A 103 -5.84 -4.31 -13.95
N TYR A 104 -5.10 -3.26 -13.63
CA TYR A 104 -5.65 -2.02 -13.12
C TYR A 104 -5.03 -0.83 -13.84
N THR A 105 -5.88 0.11 -14.22
CA THR A 105 -5.46 1.44 -14.63
C THR A 105 -5.59 2.39 -13.45
N VAL A 106 -4.48 3.00 -13.06
CA VAL A 106 -4.45 4.07 -12.06
C VAL A 106 -4.48 5.41 -12.76
N ARG A 107 -5.10 6.40 -12.12
CA ARG A 107 -5.13 7.78 -12.63
C ARG A 107 -3.74 8.41 -12.50
N TYR A 108 -3.42 9.30 -13.41
CA TYR A 108 -2.20 10.11 -13.53
C TYR A 108 -2.56 11.58 -13.72
#